data_AF-A0ABD3H8S6-F1
#
_entry.id   AF-A0ABD3H8S6-F1
#
_cell.length_a   1.000
_cell.length_b   1.000
_cell.length_c   1.000
_cell.angle_alpha   90.00
_cell.angle_beta   90.00
_cell.angle_gamma   90.00
#
_symmetry.space_group_name_H-M   'P 1'
#
loop_
_entity.id
_entity.type
_entity.pdbx_description
1 polymer ?
#
loop_
_entity_poly.entity_id
_entity_poly.type
_entity_poly.pdbx_seq_one_letter_code
_entity_poly.pdbx_strand_id
1 'polypeptide(L)'
;MGNGEVVDGMIKHGLSDVYSDKRSSISREQQDDYSIQSYERVIATTNAGVVQWEMVAVEVPGARGKPSLAGNMLWRRGSQSSPNYGSVWMLNKHRSFSPPPALAIPKAVKRAGIDASQVDFYEINEAFSVVALANQKLLGLDSAKVNVHGGAVSLGHPLGCSGARIVVTLLGVLKAKQGTYGVAGVCNGGGGASALVVELTPTFAASHL
;
A
#
# COMPACT_ATOMS: atom_id res chain seq x y z
N MET A 1 7.49 -40.46 26.01
CA MET A 1 6.91 -39.99 24.74
C MET A 1 6.31 -38.63 25.01
N GLY A 2 6.75 -37.58 24.31
CA GLY A 2 6.24 -36.22 24.45
C GLY A 2 5.47 -35.81 23.20
N ASN A 3 4.53 -34.88 23.33
CA ASN A 3 3.77 -34.36 22.21
C ASN A 3 4.69 -33.52 21.29
N GLY A 4 4.57 -33.72 19.98
CA GLY A 4 5.16 -32.82 18.99
C GLY A 4 4.12 -31.77 18.57
N GLU A 5 4.55 -30.52 18.41
CA GLU A 5 3.67 -29.43 17.98
C GLU A 5 3.88 -29.17 16.48
N VAL A 6 2.79 -29.20 15.72
CA VAL A 6 2.79 -28.76 14.32
C VAL A 6 2.59 -27.25 14.33
N VAL A 7 3.63 -26.52 13.93
CA VAL A 7 3.60 -25.06 13.91
C VAL A 7 3.35 -24.56 12.50
N ASP A 8 2.35 -23.69 12.34
CA ASP A 8 2.07 -23.01 11.08
C ASP A 8 3.21 -22.02 10.76
N GLY A 9 3.89 -22.25 9.63
CA GLY A 9 4.99 -21.42 9.17
C GLY A 9 4.59 -19.99 8.79
N MET A 10 3.37 -19.78 8.26
CA MET A 10 2.85 -18.45 7.93
C MET A 10 2.64 -17.64 9.21
N ILE A 11 2.07 -18.27 10.24
CA ILE A 11 1.85 -17.61 11.53
C ILE A 11 3.19 -17.33 12.20
N LYS A 12 4.07 -18.35 12.32
CA LYS A 12 5.37 -18.24 13.00
C LYS A 12 6.32 -17.22 12.38
N HIS A 13 6.31 -17.09 11.05
CA HIS A 13 7.30 -16.28 10.35
C HIS A 13 6.75 -14.96 9.80
N GLY A 14 5.43 -14.82 9.63
CA GLY A 14 4.82 -13.66 8.99
C GLY A 14 3.86 -12.86 9.87
N LEU A 15 3.19 -13.47 10.85
CA LEU A 15 2.06 -12.87 11.55
C LEU A 15 2.17 -12.86 13.08
N SER A 16 3.07 -13.65 13.66
CA SER A 16 3.29 -13.67 15.11
C SER A 16 3.96 -12.37 15.55
N ASP A 17 3.20 -11.53 16.25
CA ASP A 17 3.76 -10.37 16.93
C ASP A 17 4.64 -10.84 18.09
N VAL A 18 5.86 -10.29 18.18
CA VAL A 18 6.80 -10.54 19.27
C VAL A 18 6.48 -9.64 20.48
N TYR A 19 5.54 -8.70 20.32
CA TYR A 19 5.24 -7.69 21.32
C TYR A 19 3.73 -7.58 21.58
N SER A 20 3.31 -7.80 22.82
CA SER A 20 1.94 -7.57 23.27
C SER A 20 1.78 -6.18 23.90
N ASP A 21 0.53 -5.70 23.88
CA ASP A 21 -0.01 -4.66 24.75
C ASP A 21 0.30 -3.20 24.43
N LYS A 22 -0.62 -2.59 23.65
CA LYS A 22 -1.31 -1.32 24.02
C LYS A 22 -2.48 -1.03 23.09
N ARG A 23 -3.66 -0.78 23.66
CA ARG A 23 -4.88 -0.35 22.95
C ARG A 23 -4.71 1.09 22.45
N SER A 24 -4.90 1.31 21.15
CA SER A 24 -5.00 2.65 20.59
C SER A 24 -6.29 3.34 21.05
N SER A 25 -6.35 4.68 21.02
CA SER A 25 -7.53 5.47 21.37
C SER A 25 -8.61 5.48 20.26
N ILE A 26 -8.59 4.53 19.33
CA ILE A 26 -9.49 4.46 18.17
C ILE A 26 -10.59 3.45 18.50
N SER A 27 -11.86 3.85 18.36
CA SER A 27 -13.01 3.00 18.68
C SER A 27 -13.18 1.87 17.67
N ARG A 28 -14.05 0.91 17.98
CA ARG A 28 -14.39 -0.17 17.04
C ARG A 28 -15.19 0.36 15.85
N GLU A 29 -16.19 1.20 16.11
CA GLU A 29 -16.97 1.88 15.06
C GLU A 29 -16.07 2.67 14.10
N GLN A 30 -15.08 3.41 14.60
CA GLN A 30 -14.14 4.12 13.73
C GLN A 30 -13.35 3.17 12.82
N GLN A 31 -12.98 1.99 13.31
CA GLN A 31 -12.28 0.99 12.51
C GLN A 31 -13.21 0.34 11.48
N ASP A 32 -14.47 0.11 11.84
CA ASP A 32 -15.48 -0.48 10.97
C ASP A 32 -15.86 0.51 9.86
N ASP A 33 -16.13 1.77 10.19
CA ASP A 33 -16.42 2.87 9.24
C ASP A 33 -15.28 3.04 8.23
N TYR A 34 -14.03 3.00 8.70
CA TYR A 34 -12.86 3.06 7.82
C TYR A 34 -12.80 1.86 6.88
N SER A 35 -13.12 0.67 7.37
CA SER A 35 -13.11 -0.56 6.57
C SER A 35 -14.17 -0.50 5.48
N ILE A 36 -15.38 -0.02 5.80
CA ILE A 36 -16.47 0.22 4.83
C ILE A 36 -16.01 1.22 3.77
N GLN A 37 -15.45 2.36 4.18
CA GLN A 37 -14.95 3.37 3.26
C GLN A 37 -13.87 2.82 2.32
N SER A 38 -12.92 2.02 2.84
CA SER A 38 -11.90 1.37 2.01
C SER A 38 -12.55 0.46 0.96
N TYR A 39 -13.57 -0.32 1.34
CA TYR A 39 -14.27 -1.22 0.41
C TYR A 39 -15.00 -0.44 -0.69
N GLU A 40 -15.72 0.62 -0.32
CA GLU A 40 -16.43 1.47 -1.27
C GLU A 40 -15.48 2.10 -2.28
N ARG A 41 -14.30 2.57 -1.83
CA ARG A 41 -13.26 3.12 -2.72
C ARG A 41 -12.76 2.08 -3.71
N VAL A 42 -12.45 0.87 -3.25
CA VAL A 42 -12.02 -0.23 -4.14
C VAL A 42 -13.08 -0.56 -5.18
N ILE A 43 -14.34 -0.67 -4.76
CA ILE A 43 -15.45 -0.97 -5.68
C ILE A 43 -15.58 0.14 -6.72
N ALA A 44 -15.55 1.40 -6.30
CA ALA A 44 -15.67 2.56 -7.19
C ALA A 44 -14.53 2.62 -8.21
N THR A 45 -13.28 2.43 -7.77
CA THR A 45 -12.09 2.54 -8.64
C THR A 45 -11.96 1.36 -9.59
N THR A 46 -12.37 0.19 -9.14
CA THR A 46 -12.48 -1.02 -9.96
C THR A 46 -13.53 -0.85 -11.04
N ASN A 47 -14.74 -0.40 -10.69
CA ASN A 47 -15.83 -0.19 -11.65
C ASN A 47 -15.49 0.92 -12.67
N ALA A 48 -14.73 1.93 -12.25
CA ALA A 48 -14.22 2.98 -13.11
C ALA A 48 -13.01 2.56 -13.97
N GLY A 49 -12.46 1.36 -13.75
CA GLY A 49 -11.30 0.85 -14.49
C GLY A 49 -9.97 1.53 -14.18
N VAL A 50 -9.90 2.37 -13.14
CA VAL A 50 -8.71 3.20 -12.82
C VAL A 50 -7.51 2.35 -12.41
N VAL A 51 -7.75 1.19 -11.82
CA VAL A 51 -6.72 0.25 -11.35
C VAL A 51 -6.33 -0.79 -12.42
N GLN A 52 -6.87 -0.72 -13.64
CA GLN A 52 -6.56 -1.74 -14.65
C GLN A 52 -5.11 -1.70 -15.13
N TRP A 53 -4.47 -0.53 -15.15
CA TRP A 53 -3.09 -0.39 -15.62
C TRP A 53 -2.05 -1.02 -14.67
N GLU A 54 -2.37 -1.15 -13.38
CA GLU A 54 -1.49 -1.75 -12.37
C GLU A 54 -1.62 -3.29 -12.27
N MET A 55 -2.64 -3.87 -12.91
CA MET A 55 -2.92 -5.30 -12.83
C MET A 55 -2.43 -6.04 -14.07
N VAL A 56 -1.72 -7.16 -13.84
CA VAL A 56 -1.30 -8.09 -14.89
C VAL A 56 -1.99 -9.43 -14.66
N ALA A 57 -2.72 -9.92 -15.68
CA ALA A 57 -3.40 -11.20 -15.61
C ALA A 57 -2.38 -12.35 -15.52
N VAL A 58 -2.59 -13.25 -14.56
CA VAL A 58 -1.78 -14.47 -14.41
C VAL A 58 -2.59 -15.65 -14.91
N GLU A 59 -2.07 -16.37 -15.91
CA GLU A 59 -2.72 -17.59 -16.39
C GLU A 59 -2.36 -18.78 -15.49
N VAL A 60 -3.39 -19.47 -15.00
CA VAL A 60 -3.26 -20.68 -14.19
C VAL A 60 -3.60 -21.89 -15.07
N PRO A 61 -2.65 -22.82 -15.29
CA PRO A 61 -2.91 -24.03 -16.06
C PRO A 61 -4.07 -24.84 -15.46
N GLY A 62 -5.00 -25.26 -16.30
CA GLY A 62 -6.08 -26.15 -15.90
C GLY A 62 -5.57 -27.56 -15.63
N ALA A 63 -6.32 -28.34 -14.84
CA ALA A 63 -6.11 -29.78 -14.75
C ALA A 63 -6.21 -30.41 -16.15
N ARG A 64 -5.59 -31.58 -16.35
CA ARG A 64 -5.54 -32.28 -17.66
C ARG A 64 -6.92 -32.31 -18.34
N GLY A 65 -7.01 -31.73 -19.54
CA GLY A 65 -8.24 -31.66 -20.32
C GLY A 65 -9.19 -30.50 -19.96
N LYS A 66 -8.86 -29.66 -18.98
CA LYS A 66 -9.58 -28.43 -18.66
C LYS A 66 -8.82 -27.22 -19.21
N PRO A 67 -9.52 -26.19 -19.72
CA PRO A 67 -8.86 -24.96 -20.17
C PRO A 67 -8.06 -24.32 -19.03
N SER A 68 -7.02 -23.57 -19.37
CA SER A 68 -6.36 -22.70 -18.41
C SER A 68 -7.38 -21.72 -17.84
N LEU A 69 -7.41 -21.62 -16.52
CA LEU A 69 -8.09 -20.52 -15.87
C LEU A 69 -7.13 -19.35 -16.04
N ALA A 70 -7.42 -18.43 -16.95
CA ALA A 70 -6.87 -17.09 -16.77
C ALA A 70 -7.34 -16.66 -15.37
N GLY A 71 -6.41 -16.61 -14.42
CA GLY A 71 -6.62 -16.21 -13.05
C GLY A 71 -6.91 -14.72 -13.04
N ASN A 72 -8.07 -14.36 -13.59
CA ASN A 72 -8.64 -13.06 -13.46
C ASN A 72 -9.58 -13.18 -12.26
N MET A 73 -9.05 -13.13 -11.04
CA MET A 73 -9.79 -12.39 -10.04
C MET A 73 -9.74 -10.94 -10.52
N LEU A 74 -10.70 -10.62 -11.39
CA LEU A 74 -11.01 -9.35 -12.05
C LEU A 74 -10.21 -8.93 -13.31
N TRP A 75 -10.91 -9.06 -14.45
CA TRP A 75 -10.96 -8.20 -15.66
C TRP A 75 -9.82 -8.17 -16.72
N ARG A 76 -10.20 -8.49 -17.97
CA ARG A 76 -9.53 -8.13 -19.26
C ARG A 76 -9.80 -6.63 -19.57
N ARG A 77 -9.08 -5.86 -20.40
CA ARG A 77 -7.97 -6.00 -21.37
C ARG A 77 -7.42 -4.56 -21.57
N GLY A 78 -6.11 -4.36 -21.71
CA GLY A 78 -5.60 -3.11 -22.28
C GLY A 78 -4.11 -2.87 -22.06
N SER A 79 -3.32 -2.84 -23.14
CA SER A 79 -1.92 -2.46 -23.15
C SER A 79 -1.77 -0.94 -23.04
N GLN A 80 -0.96 -0.43 -22.11
CA GLN A 80 -0.38 0.90 -22.24
C GLN A 80 1.07 0.95 -21.76
N SER A 81 1.84 1.74 -22.48
CA SER A 81 3.28 2.00 -22.39
C SER A 81 3.73 2.50 -21.01
N SER A 82 4.87 1.99 -20.56
CA SER A 82 5.56 2.32 -19.31
C SER A 82 6.04 3.78 -19.27
N PRO A 83 5.79 4.53 -18.18
CA PRO A 83 6.44 5.82 -17.95
C PRO A 83 7.81 5.63 -17.28
N ASN A 84 8.73 6.54 -17.58
CA ASN A 84 10.04 6.65 -16.92
C ASN A 84 9.85 7.10 -15.46
N TYR A 85 10.49 6.43 -14.50
CA TYR A 85 10.37 6.75 -13.07
C TYR A 85 11.57 7.58 -12.57
N GLY A 86 11.27 8.60 -11.77
CA GLY A 86 12.24 9.48 -11.10
C GLY A 86 12.90 8.88 -9.86
N SER A 87 13.65 9.71 -9.14
CA SER A 87 14.48 9.33 -7.99
C SER A 87 13.69 8.75 -6.81
N VAL A 88 14.19 7.67 -6.22
CA VAL A 88 13.58 6.97 -5.08
C VAL A 88 14.45 7.11 -3.83
N TRP A 89 13.83 7.53 -2.72
CA TRP A 89 14.51 7.67 -1.42
C TRP A 89 13.87 6.73 -0.39
N MET A 90 14.65 5.77 0.12
CA MET A 90 14.18 4.77 1.08
C MET A 90 14.92 4.89 2.42
N LEU A 91 14.17 4.82 3.52
CA LEU A 91 14.72 4.78 4.87
C LEU A 91 14.13 3.62 5.66
N ASN A 92 15.00 2.81 6.25
CA ASN A 92 14.63 1.78 7.23
C ASN A 92 15.20 2.16 8.61
N LYS A 93 14.36 2.13 9.66
CA LYS A 93 14.79 2.37 11.05
C LYS A 93 14.20 1.29 11.97
N HIS A 94 15.09 0.60 12.69
CA HIS A 94 14.74 -0.42 13.68
C HIS A 94 14.76 0.17 15.10
N ARG A 95 13.67 0.02 15.86
CA ARG A 95 13.64 0.25 17.31
C ARG A 95 12.44 -0.46 17.95
N SER A 96 12.55 -0.78 19.24
CA SER A 96 11.52 -1.43 20.05
C SER A 96 10.20 -0.65 20.00
N PHE A 97 9.10 -1.34 19.72
CA PHE A 97 7.76 -0.84 19.35
C PHE A 97 7.67 -0.35 17.90
N SER A 98 6.71 -0.90 17.12
CA SER A 98 6.49 -0.51 15.71
C SER A 98 6.35 0.99 15.59
N PRO A 99 7.37 1.71 15.07
CA PRO A 99 7.23 3.11 14.84
C PRO A 99 6.14 3.22 13.77
N PRO A 100 5.01 3.87 14.04
CA PRO A 100 4.01 4.09 12.99
C PRO A 100 4.73 4.72 11.78
N PRO A 101 4.29 4.45 10.53
CA PRO A 101 4.73 5.21 9.36
C PRO A 101 4.87 6.72 9.61
N ALA A 102 4.09 7.29 10.53
CA ALA A 102 4.21 8.62 11.11
C ALA A 102 5.61 9.05 11.58
N LEU A 103 6.51 8.12 11.90
CA LEU A 103 7.91 8.41 12.24
C LEU A 103 8.86 8.26 11.06
N ALA A 104 8.49 7.51 10.03
CA ALA A 104 9.29 7.29 8.83
C ALA A 104 8.97 8.35 7.76
N ILE A 105 7.70 8.67 7.56
CA ILE A 105 7.19 9.63 6.57
C ILE A 105 7.85 11.01 6.73
N PRO A 106 7.85 11.67 7.90
CA PRO A 106 8.47 13.00 8.04
C PRO A 106 9.97 12.99 7.73
N LYS A 107 10.66 11.87 8.02
CA LYS A 107 12.08 11.73 7.71
C LYS A 107 12.33 11.53 6.22
N ALA A 108 11.48 10.77 5.55
CA ALA A 108 11.57 10.57 4.11
C ALA A 108 11.29 11.88 3.36
N VAL A 109 10.23 12.60 3.73
CA VAL A 109 9.89 13.94 3.24
C VAL A 109 11.05 14.92 3.43
N LYS A 110 11.60 15.00 4.65
CA LYS A 110 12.77 15.85 4.95
C LYS A 110 14.00 15.49 4.10
N ARG A 111 14.24 14.21 3.83
CA ARG A 111 15.37 13.75 3.01
C ARG A 111 15.16 14.01 1.52
N ALA A 112 13.93 13.96 1.06
CA ALA A 112 13.56 14.36 -0.30
C ALA A 112 13.69 15.89 -0.51
N GLY A 113 13.87 16.66 0.58
CA GLY A 113 14.04 18.12 0.49
C GLY A 113 12.74 18.87 0.18
N ILE A 114 11.58 18.21 0.35
CA ILE A 114 10.26 18.80 0.13
C ILE A 114 9.57 19.09 1.46
N ASP A 115 8.64 20.04 1.46
CA ASP A 115 7.74 20.28 2.58
C ASP A 115 6.56 19.28 2.56
N ALA A 116 6.03 18.94 3.75
CA ALA A 116 4.91 18.01 3.85
C ALA A 116 3.63 18.52 3.14
N SER A 117 3.48 19.84 3.00
CA SER A 117 2.37 20.47 2.26
C SER A 117 2.44 20.22 0.75
N GLN A 118 3.63 19.93 0.22
CA GLN A 118 3.82 19.62 -1.21
C GLN A 118 3.37 18.22 -1.58
N VAL A 119 3.09 17.35 -0.60
CA VAL A 119 2.63 15.99 -0.87
C VAL A 119 1.15 15.99 -1.27
N ASP A 120 0.88 15.47 -2.45
CA ASP A 120 -0.46 15.40 -3.03
C ASP A 120 -1.23 14.20 -2.49
N PHE A 121 -0.61 13.02 -2.48
CA PHE A 121 -1.25 11.77 -2.10
C PHE A 121 -0.35 10.88 -1.25
N TYR A 122 -0.99 10.08 -0.40
CA TYR A 122 -0.34 9.14 0.50
C TYR A 122 -0.92 7.75 0.31
N GLU A 123 -0.05 6.75 0.25
CA GLU A 123 -0.41 5.34 0.30
C GLU A 123 0.21 4.73 1.57
N ILE A 124 -0.61 4.51 2.59
CA ILE A 124 -0.18 3.96 3.87
C ILE A 124 -0.77 2.56 4.00
N ASN A 125 0.10 1.55 4.06
CA ASN A 125 -0.35 0.16 4.09
C ASN A 125 -1.24 -0.13 5.30
N GLU A 126 -2.42 -0.68 5.03
CA GLU A 126 -3.46 -0.98 6.00
C GLU A 126 -3.34 -2.44 6.48
N ALA A 127 -2.28 -2.78 7.21
CA ALA A 127 -2.22 -4.10 7.85
C ALA A 127 -3.43 -4.32 8.78
N PHE A 128 -3.91 -3.23 9.39
CA PHE A 128 -5.17 -3.14 10.13
C PHE A 128 -5.73 -1.71 9.98
N SER A 129 -7.06 -1.53 10.02
CA SER A 129 -7.73 -0.23 9.90
C SER A 129 -7.23 0.80 10.94
N VAL A 130 -6.92 0.32 12.15
CA VAL A 130 -6.34 1.12 13.24
C VAL A 130 -4.99 1.75 12.88
N VAL A 131 -4.19 1.09 12.04
CA VAL A 131 -2.87 1.60 11.62
C VAL A 131 -3.06 2.83 10.75
N ALA A 132 -3.94 2.77 9.76
CA ALA A 132 -4.16 3.90 8.86
C ALA A 132 -4.75 5.11 9.60
N LEU A 133 -5.79 4.88 10.42
CA LEU A 133 -6.41 5.91 11.27
C LEU A 133 -5.42 6.55 12.25
N ALA A 134 -4.56 5.74 12.88
CA ALA A 134 -3.54 6.26 13.79
C ALA A 134 -2.52 7.14 13.06
N ASN A 135 -2.08 6.74 11.85
CA ASN A 135 -1.15 7.53 11.06
C ASN A 135 -1.77 8.83 10.56
N GLN A 136 -3.03 8.81 10.11
CA GLN A 136 -3.77 10.01 9.73
C GLN A 136 -3.84 11.00 10.90
N LYS A 137 -4.18 10.52 12.10
CA LYS A 137 -4.26 11.36 13.31
C LYS A 137 -2.90 11.91 13.74
N LEU A 138 -1.85 11.08 13.73
CA LEU A 138 -0.51 11.47 14.17
C LEU A 138 0.16 12.47 13.23
N LEU A 139 -0.10 12.36 11.92
CA LEU A 139 0.47 13.23 10.90
C LEU A 139 -0.45 14.39 10.48
N GLY A 140 -1.69 14.42 10.97
CA GLY A 140 -2.69 15.41 10.57
C GLY A 140 -3.07 15.32 9.09
N LEU A 141 -3.10 14.11 8.53
CA LEU A 141 -3.39 13.89 7.11
C LEU A 141 -4.90 13.91 6.83
N ASP A 142 -5.26 14.51 5.70
CA ASP A 142 -6.62 14.44 5.18
C ASP A 142 -6.91 13.06 4.58
N SER A 143 -8.05 12.47 4.99
CA SER A 143 -8.58 11.22 4.43
C SER A 143 -8.82 11.26 2.92
N ALA A 144 -8.99 12.45 2.33
CA ALA A 144 -9.14 12.64 0.89
C ALA A 144 -7.82 12.49 0.11
N LYS A 145 -6.68 12.50 0.81
CA LYS A 145 -5.34 12.32 0.22
C LYS A 145 -4.73 10.95 0.52
N VAL A 146 -5.29 10.20 1.47
CA VAL A 146 -4.76 8.91 1.93
C VAL A 146 -5.58 7.76 1.37
N ASN A 147 -4.91 6.80 0.72
CA ASN A 147 -5.49 5.55 0.20
C ASN A 147 -6.76 5.80 -0.64
N VAL A 148 -6.66 6.73 -1.59
CA VAL A 148 -7.82 7.24 -2.35
C VAL A 148 -8.43 6.22 -3.31
N HIS A 149 -7.68 5.16 -3.63
CA HIS A 149 -8.18 4.03 -4.41
C HIS A 149 -8.62 2.84 -3.56
N GLY A 150 -8.59 3.00 -2.23
CA GLY A 150 -8.78 1.93 -1.25
C GLY A 150 -7.48 1.19 -0.97
N GLY A 151 -7.40 0.49 0.17
CA GLY A 151 -6.15 -0.09 0.64
C GLY A 151 -6.23 -1.57 0.99
N ALA A 152 -5.27 -2.01 1.81
CA ALA A 152 -5.05 -3.43 2.08
C ALA A 152 -6.16 -4.10 2.92
N VAL A 153 -6.99 -3.34 3.64
CA VAL A 153 -8.16 -3.88 4.35
C VAL A 153 -9.16 -4.48 3.37
N SER A 154 -9.25 -3.93 2.16
CA SER A 154 -10.21 -4.37 1.13
C SER A 154 -9.55 -5.18 0.01
N LEU A 155 -8.33 -4.83 -0.37
CA LEU A 155 -7.57 -5.48 -1.45
C LEU A 155 -6.73 -6.68 -0.96
N GLY A 156 -6.65 -6.90 0.35
CA GLY A 156 -5.79 -7.91 0.97
C GLY A 156 -4.36 -7.45 1.22
N HIS A 157 -3.59 -8.25 1.97
CA HIS A 157 -2.24 -7.88 2.41
C HIS A 157 -1.24 -9.03 2.13
N PRO A 158 -0.71 -9.15 0.90
CA PRO A 158 0.37 -10.08 0.62
C PRO A 158 1.65 -9.56 1.27
N LEU A 159 1.99 -10.06 2.46
CA LEU A 159 3.03 -9.53 3.35
C LEU A 159 4.31 -9.07 2.62
N GLY A 160 4.91 -9.95 1.80
CA GLY A 160 6.16 -9.67 1.09
C GLY A 160 6.03 -8.70 -0.11
N CYS A 161 4.84 -8.58 -0.69
CA CYS A 161 4.61 -7.75 -1.88
C CYS A 161 3.91 -6.42 -1.57
N SER A 162 3.39 -6.25 -0.35
CA SER A 162 2.52 -5.12 -0.01
C SER A 162 3.23 -3.77 -0.16
N GLY A 163 4.53 -3.68 0.15
CA GLY A 163 5.32 -2.47 -0.08
C GLY A 163 5.40 -2.08 -1.55
N ALA A 164 5.66 -3.05 -2.44
CA ALA A 164 5.68 -2.79 -3.89
C ALA A 164 4.28 -2.44 -4.40
N ARG A 165 3.25 -3.16 -3.93
CA ARG A 165 1.85 -2.93 -4.32
C ARG A 165 1.39 -1.50 -4.02
N ILE A 166 1.61 -1.00 -2.80
CA ILE A 166 1.19 0.37 -2.44
C ILE A 166 1.93 1.45 -3.25
N VAL A 167 3.18 1.18 -3.65
CA VAL A 167 3.95 2.10 -4.51
C VAL A 167 3.36 2.12 -5.92
N VAL A 168 3.02 0.96 -6.48
CA VAL A 168 2.37 0.86 -7.79
C VAL A 168 1.02 1.61 -7.76
N THR A 169 0.19 1.37 -6.74
CA THR A 169 -1.09 2.07 -6.59
C THR A 169 -0.90 3.58 -6.45
N LEU A 170 0.09 4.04 -5.67
CA LEU A 170 0.41 5.47 -5.52
C LEU A 170 0.76 6.13 -6.85
N LEU A 171 1.54 5.46 -7.70
CA LEU A 171 1.87 5.96 -9.03
C LEU A 171 0.63 6.08 -9.91
N GLY A 172 -0.32 5.15 -9.77
CA GLY A 172 -1.62 5.21 -10.45
C GLY A 172 -2.47 6.38 -10.00
N VAL A 173 -2.52 6.61 -8.68
CA VAL A 173 -3.19 7.76 -8.09
C VAL A 173 -2.61 9.06 -8.65
N LEU A 174 -1.28 9.22 -8.60
CA LEU A 174 -0.60 10.41 -9.09
C LEU A 174 -0.89 10.64 -10.59
N LYS A 175 -0.86 9.59 -11.40
CA LYS A 175 -1.18 9.68 -12.84
C LYS A 175 -2.64 10.05 -13.07
N ALA A 176 -3.58 9.39 -12.39
CA ALA A 176 -5.01 9.60 -12.57
C ALA A 176 -5.48 10.97 -12.04
N LYS A 177 -4.83 11.49 -11.01
CA LYS A 177 -5.15 12.76 -10.33
C LYS A 177 -4.22 13.91 -10.71
N GLN A 178 -3.27 13.69 -11.61
CA GLN A 178 -2.28 14.68 -12.05
C GLN A 178 -1.47 15.27 -10.88
N GLY A 179 -1.16 14.41 -9.89
CA GLY A 179 -0.32 14.76 -8.75
C GLY A 179 1.17 14.65 -9.09
N THR A 180 1.98 15.41 -8.35
CA THR A 180 3.44 15.48 -8.53
C THR A 180 4.16 14.68 -7.46
N TYR A 181 3.86 14.91 -6.17
CA TYR A 181 4.56 14.24 -5.08
C TYR A 181 3.64 13.27 -4.34
N GLY A 182 4.12 12.03 -4.19
CA GLY A 182 3.44 11.00 -3.42
C GLY A 182 4.32 10.42 -2.32
N VAL A 183 3.71 9.95 -1.25
CA VAL A 183 4.43 9.23 -0.17
C VAL A 183 3.80 7.88 0.10
N ALA A 184 4.60 6.82 -0.02
CA ALA A 184 4.24 5.47 0.39
C ALA A 184 4.82 5.18 1.78
N GLY A 185 4.05 4.53 2.66
CA GLY A 185 4.46 4.16 4.01
C GLY A 185 4.02 2.75 4.40
N VAL A 186 4.92 1.96 4.96
CA VAL A 186 4.63 0.58 5.40
C VAL A 186 5.17 0.33 6.81
N CYS A 187 4.39 -0.37 7.62
CA CYS A 187 4.83 -0.93 8.89
C CYS A 187 5.43 -2.31 8.68
N ASN A 188 6.50 -2.62 9.42
CA ASN A 188 7.19 -3.90 9.37
C ASN A 188 6.99 -4.63 10.70
N GLY A 189 6.77 -5.95 10.62
CA GLY A 189 6.77 -6.84 11.79
C GLY A 189 8.09 -6.70 12.58
N GLY A 190 8.04 -6.89 13.90
CA GLY A 190 9.20 -6.72 14.78
C GLY A 190 9.57 -5.26 15.07
N GLY A 191 8.70 -4.32 14.71
CA GLY A 191 8.80 -2.94 15.15
C GLY A 191 9.57 -2.01 14.20
N GLY A 192 9.49 -2.23 12.89
CA GLY A 192 10.09 -1.34 11.89
C GLY A 192 9.03 -0.52 11.15
N ALA A 193 9.46 0.55 10.49
CA ALA A 193 8.66 1.17 9.43
C ALA A 193 9.56 1.72 8.34
N SER A 194 9.03 1.76 7.13
CA SER A 194 9.68 2.30 5.95
C SER A 194 8.75 3.29 5.27
N ALA A 195 9.33 4.34 4.69
CA ALA A 195 8.61 5.31 3.89
C ALA A 195 9.45 5.67 2.65
N LEU A 196 8.74 6.01 1.58
CA LEU A 196 9.28 6.30 0.27
C LEU A 196 8.55 7.51 -0.30
N VAL A 197 9.31 8.48 -0.79
CA VAL A 197 8.76 9.63 -1.52
C VAL A 197 8.98 9.37 -3.01
N VAL A 198 7.92 9.55 -3.80
CA VAL A 198 7.97 9.54 -5.27
C VAL A 198 7.68 10.93 -5.80
N GLU A 199 8.37 11.30 -6.86
CA GLU A 199 8.04 12.42 -7.72
C GLU A 199 7.65 11.87 -9.09
N LEU A 200 6.45 12.20 -9.55
CA LEU A 200 5.99 11.88 -10.89
C LEU A 200 6.35 13.03 -11.82
N THR A 201 7.46 12.88 -12.53
CA THR A 201 7.87 13.84 -13.54
C THR A 201 6.94 13.79 -14.76
N PRO A 202 6.57 14.94 -15.37
CA PRO A 202 5.85 14.94 -16.62
C PRO A 202 6.62 14.13 -17.66
N THR A 203 5.93 13.28 -18.42
CA THR A 203 6.52 12.67 -19.61
C THR A 203 6.94 13.79 -20.55
N PHE A 204 8.26 13.98 -20.73
CA PHE A 204 8.76 14.67 -21.90
C PHE A 204 8.23 13.90 -23.10
N ALA A 205 7.29 14.48 -23.85
CA ALA A 205 7.02 14.00 -25.19
C ALA A 205 8.37 13.98 -25.90
N ALA A 206 8.80 12.79 -26.34
CA ALA A 206 9.99 12.66 -27.15
C ALA A 206 9.73 13.44 -28.45
N SER A 207 10.07 14.72 -28.44
CA SER A 207 10.08 15.55 -29.64
C SER A 207 11.21 15.03 -30.51
N HIS A 208 10.83 14.32 -31.57
CA HIS A 208 11.59 14.01 -32.78
C HIS A 208 13.11 14.24 -32.69
N LEU A 209 13.84 13.13 -32.57
CA LEU A 209 15.16 12.97 -33.20
C LEU A 209 15.00 12.13 -34.46
#